data_AF-A0A6H1Z7V3-F1
#
_entry.id   AF-A0A6H1Z7V3-F1
#
_cell.length_a   1.000
_cell.length_b   1.000
_cell.length_c   1.000
_cell.angle_alpha   90.00
_cell.angle_beta   90.00
_cell.angle_gamma   90.00
#
_symmetry.space_group_name_H-M   'P 1'
#
loop_
_entity.id
_entity.type
_entity.pdbx_description
1 polymer ?
#
loop_
_entity_poly.entity_id
_entity_poly.type
_entity_poly.pdbx_seq_one_letter_code
_entity_poly.pdbx_strand_id
1 'polypeptide(L)'
;MKTTDSKSHTEQEIRSAIRQGKTLCHLDSGNSGNDDILIGGESEVRADVEGWALSCGYCEDGSDLWEGQGWTLRVMDPSELDDLEAGA
;
A
#
# COMPACT_ATOMS: atom_id res chain seq x y z
N MET A 1 6.57 1.15 23.79
CA MET A 1 6.80 0.76 22.38
C MET A 1 5.44 0.82 21.70
N LYS A 2 5.22 1.81 20.84
CA LYS A 2 3.96 1.95 20.09
C LYS A 2 3.98 0.91 18.98
N THR A 3 3.02 0.00 18.99
CA THR A 3 2.71 -0.88 17.88
C THR A 3 2.37 -0.01 16.68
N THR A 4 3.25 0.04 15.68
CA THR A 4 2.89 0.46 14.33
C THR A 4 1.90 -0.58 13.83
N ASP A 5 0.63 -0.27 14.08
CA ASP A 5 -0.51 -0.89 13.43
C ASP A 5 -0.25 -0.77 11.93
N SER A 6 0.25 -1.85 11.32
CA SER A 6 0.19 -1.99 9.87
C SER A 6 -1.26 -1.75 9.53
N LYS A 7 -1.58 -0.64 8.85
CA LYS A 7 -2.92 -0.37 8.33
C LYS A 7 -3.19 -1.35 7.18
N SER A 8 -3.09 -2.64 7.43
CA SER A 8 -3.57 -3.68 6.52
C SER A 8 -5.08 -3.60 6.64
N HIS A 9 -5.69 -2.92 5.67
CA HIS A 9 -7.12 -2.74 5.64
C HIS A 9 -7.76 -4.09 5.38
N THR A 10 -8.83 -4.40 6.12
CA THR A 10 -9.60 -5.60 5.84
C THR A 10 -10.23 -5.51 4.44
N GLU A 11 -10.52 -6.65 3.83
CA GLU A 11 -11.18 -6.70 2.52
C GLU A 11 -12.51 -5.91 2.51
N GLN A 12 -13.23 -5.88 3.63
CA GLN A 12 -14.42 -5.06 3.80
C GLN A 12 -14.14 -3.55 3.76
N GLU A 13 -13.04 -3.09 4.35
CA GLU A 13 -12.65 -1.68 4.33
C GLU A 13 -12.22 -1.26 2.93
N ILE A 14 -11.48 -2.12 2.23
CA ILE A 14 -11.09 -1.95 0.83
C ILE A 14 -12.36 -1.82 -0.04
N ARG A 15 -13.30 -2.76 0.09
CA ARG A 15 -14.60 -2.73 -0.62
C ARG A 15 -15.43 -1.49 -0.29
N SER A 16 -15.45 -1.07 0.97
CA SER A 16 -16.15 0.14 1.40
C SER A 16 -15.53 1.40 0.81
N ALA A 17 -14.20 1.46 0.72
CA ALA A 17 -13.48 2.57 0.11
C ALA A 17 -13.75 2.68 -1.39
N ILE A 18 -13.76 1.56 -2.11
CA ILE A 18 -14.14 1.51 -3.53
C ILE A 18 -15.55 2.08 -3.72
N ARG A 19 -16.52 1.64 -2.91
CA ARG A 19 -17.90 2.14 -2.98
C ARG A 19 -18.02 3.63 -2.68
N GLN A 20 -17.09 4.17 -1.89
CA GLN A 20 -16.98 5.60 -1.60
C GLN A 20 -16.24 6.37 -2.71
N GLY A 21 -15.78 5.70 -3.78
CA GLY A 21 -15.02 6.30 -4.86
C GLY A 21 -13.56 6.64 -4.48
N LYS A 22 -13.01 5.98 -3.45
CA LYS A 22 -11.62 6.16 -3.06
C LYS A 22 -10.69 5.35 -3.96
N THR A 23 -9.53 5.91 -4.23
CA THR A 23 -8.43 5.25 -4.94
C THR A 23 -7.77 4.22 -4.04
N LEU A 24 -7.38 3.10 -4.63
CA LEU A 24 -6.58 2.07 -3.98
C LEU A 24 -5.19 2.05 -4.60
N CYS A 25 -4.18 1.82 -3.77
CA CYS A 25 -2.80 1.68 -4.19
C CYS A 25 -2.26 0.33 -3.70
N HIS A 26 -1.62 -0.40 -4.59
CA HIS A 26 -0.90 -1.61 -4.28
C HIS A 26 0.57 -1.27 -4.05
N LEU A 27 1.04 -1.56 -2.85
CA LEU A 27 2.45 -1.44 -2.47
C LEU A 27 3.09 -2.81 -2.54
N ASP A 28 3.99 -2.99 -3.50
CA ASP A 28 4.90 -4.13 -3.58
C ASP A 28 6.23 -3.69 -2.98
N SER A 29 6.64 -4.35 -1.89
CA SER A 29 7.88 -4.03 -1.18
C SER A 29 9.09 -4.84 -1.69
N GLY A 30 8.94 -5.58 -2.80
CA GLY A 30 9.96 -6.46 -3.36
C GLY A 30 10.30 -7.69 -2.51
N ASN A 31 9.69 -7.82 -1.33
CA ASN A 31 9.94 -8.92 -0.40
C ASN A 31 8.80 -9.94 -0.57
N SER A 32 9.13 -11.17 -0.96
CA SER A 32 8.16 -12.21 -1.29
C SER A 32 7.09 -12.41 -0.19
N GLY A 33 5.94 -11.76 -0.35
CA GLY A 33 4.74 -11.97 0.48
C GLY A 33 4.26 -10.80 1.35
N ASN A 34 4.81 -9.59 1.23
CA ASN A 34 4.27 -8.41 1.92
C ASN A 34 3.82 -7.33 0.93
N ASP A 35 2.85 -7.73 0.11
CA ASP A 35 2.07 -6.83 -0.73
C ASP A 35 0.96 -6.21 0.13
N ASP A 36 0.95 -4.88 0.25
CA ASP A 36 -0.03 -4.17 1.05
C ASP A 36 -0.98 -3.36 0.15
N ILE A 37 -2.28 -3.46 0.42
CA ILE A 37 -3.29 -2.61 -0.23
C ILE A 37 -3.58 -1.42 0.66
N LEU A 38 -3.30 -0.23 0.14
CA LEU A 38 -3.45 1.04 0.82
C LEU A 38 -4.57 1.86 0.18
N ILE A 39 -5.34 2.55 1.01
CA ILE A 39 -6.49 3.34 0.58
C ILE A 39 -6.12 4.81 0.59
N GLY A 40 -6.13 5.44 -0.58
CA GLY A 40 -5.76 6.83 -0.76
C GLY A 40 -5.25 7.11 -2.16
N GLY A 41 -5.06 8.40 -2.47
CA GLY A 41 -4.42 8.80 -3.72
C GLY A 41 -2.94 8.42 -3.71
N GLU A 42 -2.39 8.05 -4.86
CA GLU A 42 -1.00 7.59 -5.02
C GLU A 42 0.01 8.48 -4.28
N SER A 43 -0.07 9.80 -4.45
CA SER A 43 0.86 10.74 -3.82
C SER A 43 0.72 10.82 -2.29
N GLU A 44 -0.49 10.65 -1.75
CA GLU A 44 -0.73 10.66 -0.30
C GLU A 44 -0.21 9.36 0.32
N VAL A 45 -0.54 8.24 -0.31
CA VAL A 45 -0.09 6.91 0.11
C VAL A 45 1.42 6.82 0.06
N ARG A 46 2.05 7.32 -1.01
CA ARG A 46 3.50 7.36 -1.15
C ARG A 46 4.16 8.09 0.02
N ALA A 47 3.64 9.26 0.39
CA ALA A 47 4.16 10.02 1.52
C ALA A 47 3.94 9.33 2.89
N ASP A 48 2.79 8.65 3.08
CA ASP A 48 2.52 7.86 4.31
C ASP A 48 3.53 6.70 4.43
N VAL A 49 3.81 6.01 3.32
CA VAL A 49 4.78 4.90 3.25
C VAL A 49 6.20 5.38 3.50
N GLU A 50 6.63 6.47 2.85
CA GLU A 50 7.93 7.09 3.08
C GLU A 50 8.09 7.51 4.54
N GLY A 51 7.08 8.16 5.13
CA GLY A 51 7.08 8.56 6.53
C GLY A 51 7.13 7.38 7.50
N TRP A 52 6.41 6.31 7.21
CA TRP A 52 6.45 5.07 8.00
C TRP A 52 7.82 4.41 7.92
N ALA A 53 8.37 4.25 6.72
CA ALA A 53 9.65 3.61 6.49
C ALA A 53 10.81 4.39 7.14
N LEU A 54 10.79 5.72 7.06
CA LEU A 54 11.71 6.60 7.79
C LEU A 54 11.57 6.41 9.30
N SER A 55 10.34 6.35 9.81
CA SER A 55 10.09 6.14 11.25
C SER A 55 10.55 4.76 11.73
N CYS A 56 10.51 3.74 10.86
CA CYS A 56 10.95 2.38 11.16
C CYS A 56 12.46 2.17 10.91
N GLY A 57 13.13 3.12 10.25
CA GLY A 57 14.55 3.02 9.89
C GLY A 57 14.82 2.07 8.72
N TYR A 58 13.83 1.84 7.84
CA TYR A 58 14.03 1.06 6.60
C TYR A 58 14.85 1.83 5.57
N CYS A 59 14.81 3.16 5.59
CA CYS A 59 15.53 4.04 4.67
C CYS A 59 16.07 5.28 5.39
N GLU A 60 17.10 5.90 4.83
CA GLU A 60 17.63 7.19 5.29
C GLU A 60 16.86 8.36 4.65
N ASP A 61 16.50 8.21 3.37
CA ASP A 61 15.56 9.07 2.66
C ASP A 61 14.41 8.24 2.05
N GLY A 62 13.20 8.78 2.02
CA GLY A 62 12.04 8.09 1.45
C GLY A 62 12.24 7.66 -0.02
N SER A 63 13.10 8.36 -0.77
CA SER A 63 13.45 8.00 -2.14
C SER A 63 14.16 6.64 -2.27
N ASP A 64 14.94 6.25 -1.26
CA ASP A 64 15.71 4.99 -1.28
C ASP A 64 14.83 3.75 -1.36
N LEU A 65 13.57 3.83 -0.89
CA LEU A 65 12.61 2.73 -0.98
C LEU A 65 12.32 2.40 -2.45
N TRP A 66 12.06 3.43 -3.25
CA TRP A 66 11.62 3.30 -4.64
C TRP A 66 12.79 2.99 -5.58
N GLU A 67 13.93 3.68 -5.41
CA GLU A 67 15.07 3.55 -6.33
C GLU A 67 16.12 2.53 -5.86
N GLY A 68 16.23 2.29 -4.55
CA GLY A 68 17.26 1.44 -3.95
C GLY A 68 16.75 0.08 -3.49
N GLN A 69 15.54 0.00 -2.93
CA GLN A 69 14.96 -1.25 -2.42
C GLN A 69 13.98 -1.92 -3.37
N GLY A 70 13.67 -1.28 -4.50
CA GLY A 70 12.78 -1.83 -5.52
C GLY A 70 11.31 -1.84 -5.12
N TRP A 71 10.91 -0.98 -4.17
CA TRP A 71 9.51 -0.83 -3.81
C TRP A 71 8.76 -0.20 -4.99
N THR A 72 7.56 -0.69 -5.26
CA THR A 72 6.70 -0.13 -6.30
C THR A 72 5.33 0.16 -5.72
N LEU A 73 4.81 1.35 -6.03
CA LEU A 73 3.46 1.75 -5.73
C LEU A 73 2.72 1.90 -7.05
N ARG A 74 1.58 1.25 -7.18
CA ARG A 74 0.70 1.41 -8.34
C ARG A 74 -0.73 1.66 -7.89
N VAL A 75 -1.41 2.58 -8.56
CA VAL A 75 -2.86 2.69 -8.42
C VAL A 75 -3.49 1.41 -8.97
N MET A 76 -4.30 0.74 -8.16
CA MET A 76 -5.10 -0.39 -8.59
C MET A 76 -6.45 0.10 -9.11
N ASP A 77 -6.92 -0.52 -10.19
CA ASP A 77 -8.30 -0.34 -10.59
C ASP A 77 -9.20 -1.19 -9.67
N PRO A 78 -10.31 -0.64 -9.16
CA PRO A 78 -11.24 -1.41 -8.35
C PRO A 78 -11.82 -2.65 -9.06
N SER A 79 -11.80 -2.72 -10.41
CA SER A 79 -12.20 -3.93 -11.13
C SER A 79 -11.20 -5.08 -10.95
N GLU A 80 -9.90 -4.79 -10.78
CA GLU A 80 -8.85 -5.83 -10.61
C GLU A 80 -9.03 -6.63 -9.30
N LEU A 81 -9.73 -6.07 -8.31
CA LEU A 81 -10.08 -6.77 -7.08
C LEU A 81 -11.18 -7.83 -7.28
N ASP A 82 -12.09 -7.62 -8.22
CA ASP A 82 -13.17 -8.57 -8.53
C ASP A 82 -12.61 -9.79 -9.27
N ASP A 83 -11.64 -9.57 -10.18
CA ASP A 83 -10.90 -10.64 -10.87
C ASP A 83 -10.05 -11.48 -9.90
N LEU A 84 -9.56 -10.89 -8.79
CA LEU A 84 -8.75 -11.61 -7.79
C LEU A 84 -9.57 -12.65 -7.00
N GLU A 85 -10.84 -12.37 -6.73
CA GLU A 85 -11.75 -13.31 -6.05
C GLU A 85 -12.41 -14.31 -7.01
N ALA A 86 -12.62 -13.93 -8.29
CA ALA A 86 -13.23 -14.82 -9.28
C ALA A 86 -12.35 -16.04 -9.64
N GLY A 87 -11.06 -16.01 -9.26
CA GLY A 87 -10.08 -17.08 -9.49
C GLY A 87 -9.82 -18.02 -8.31
N ALA A 88 -10.52 -17.86 -7.17
CA ALA A 88 -10.32 -18.66 -5.94
C ALA A 88 -11.30 -19.84 -5.80
#